data_AF-A0A7S3VVE8-F1
#
_entry.id   AF-A0A7S3VVE8-F1
#
_cell.length_a   1.000
_cell.length_b   1.000
_cell.length_c   1.000
_cell.angle_alpha   90.00
_cell.angle_beta   90.00
_cell.angle_gamma   90.00
#
_symmetry.space_group_name_H-M   'P 1'
#
loop_
_entity.id
_entity.type
_entity.pdbx_description
1 polymer ?
#
loop_
_entity_poly.entity_id
_entity_poly.type
_entity_poly.pdbx_seq_one_letter_code
_entity_poly.pdbx_strand_id
1 'polypeptide(L)'
;REIDEQLFNDLMAKFTFTGCRKNGLVDALRTEWYCPFDAMSTAADFFSLPYTGVVDRPDLQDILLNSLPAGTLTNSKKVASYKILDDYQGVRVKCEDGSEHEGDVYVGADGIWSATRSQMWNEAAKGRGSGCTYSG
;
A
#
# COMPACT_ATOMS: atom_id res chain seq x y z
N ARG A 1 21.59 4.61 -4.88
CA ARG A 1 20.37 5.44 -4.65
C ARG A 1 20.19 5.46 -3.15
N GLU A 2 20.39 6.60 -2.53
CA GLU A 2 20.22 6.78 -1.08
C GLU A 2 18.75 7.08 -0.81
N ILE A 3 18.22 6.46 0.25
CA ILE A 3 16.88 6.78 0.77
C ILE A 3 17.01 8.12 1.50
N ASP A 4 15.98 8.97 1.41
CA ASP A 4 15.93 10.22 2.17
C ASP A 4 16.16 9.95 3.67
N GLU A 5 17.15 10.63 4.25
CA GLU A 5 17.62 10.33 5.61
C GLU A 5 16.53 10.63 6.65
N GLN A 6 15.76 11.70 6.45
CA GLN A 6 14.68 12.08 7.36
C GLN A 6 13.56 11.04 7.32
N LEU A 7 13.12 10.64 6.12
CA LEU A 7 12.13 9.58 5.93
C LEU A 7 12.58 8.26 6.59
N PHE A 8 13.85 7.89 6.41
CA PHE A 8 14.41 6.70 7.04
C PHE A 8 14.35 6.80 8.57
N ASN A 9 14.78 7.92 9.14
CA ASN A 9 14.77 8.13 10.59
C ASN A 9 13.36 8.12 11.18
N ASP A 10 12.38 8.77 10.51
CA ASP A 10 10.99 8.79 10.94
C ASP A 10 10.37 7.39 10.93
N LEU A 11 10.68 6.59 9.90
CA LEU A 11 10.28 5.19 9.82
C LEU A 11 10.90 4.37 10.94
N MET A 12 12.22 4.48 11.14
CA MET A 12 12.95 3.72 12.15
C MET A 12 12.48 4.05 13.58
N ALA A 13 12.00 5.28 13.84
CA ALA A 13 11.43 5.67 15.12
C ALA A 13 10.10 4.96 15.46
N LYS A 14 9.33 4.57 14.44
CA LYS A 14 8.08 3.79 14.58
C LYS A 14 8.29 2.27 14.41
N PHE A 15 9.45 1.88 13.89
CA PHE A 15 9.77 0.49 13.59
C PHE A 15 10.00 -0.33 14.87
N THR A 16 9.33 -1.46 14.97
CA THR A 16 9.51 -2.43 16.06
C THR A 16 10.24 -3.65 15.54
N PHE A 17 11.49 -3.84 15.98
CA PHE A 17 12.24 -5.06 15.71
C PHE A 17 11.56 -6.27 16.37
N THR A 18 11.25 -7.30 15.57
CA THR A 18 10.53 -8.49 16.03
C THR A 18 11.42 -9.40 16.89
N GLY A 19 12.74 -9.35 16.68
CA GLY A 19 13.74 -10.19 17.34
C GLY A 19 13.92 -9.97 18.84
N CYS A 20 13.31 -8.94 19.44
CA CYS A 20 13.47 -8.63 20.87
C CYS A 20 12.15 -8.58 21.67
N ARG A 21 11.01 -9.03 21.09
CA ARG A 21 9.68 -8.94 21.73
C ARG A 21 8.86 -10.23 21.57
N LYS A 22 7.90 -10.44 22.47
CA LYS A 22 6.87 -11.48 22.33
C LYS A 22 6.04 -11.20 21.08
N ASN A 23 5.97 -12.16 20.16
CA ASN A 23 5.21 -12.08 18.92
C ASN A 23 4.01 -13.03 19.00
N GLY A 24 3.07 -12.92 18.06
CA GLY A 24 1.89 -13.78 18.07
C GLY A 24 0.70 -13.23 17.30
N LEU A 25 -0.35 -14.05 17.20
CA LEU A 25 -1.66 -13.60 16.74
C LEU A 25 -2.43 -13.00 17.92
N VAL A 26 -2.97 -11.79 17.73
CA VAL A 26 -3.89 -11.14 18.66
C VAL A 26 -5.32 -11.36 18.17
N ASP A 27 -6.23 -11.73 19.07
CA ASP A 27 -7.66 -11.81 18.79
C ASP A 27 -8.18 -10.40 18.47
N ALA A 28 -8.68 -10.21 17.25
CA ALA A 28 -9.13 -8.90 16.77
C ALA A 28 -10.38 -8.36 17.50
N LEU A 29 -11.14 -9.21 18.21
CA LEU A 29 -12.32 -8.82 18.96
C LEU A 29 -12.02 -8.60 20.44
N ARG A 30 -11.17 -9.45 21.03
CA ARG A 30 -10.86 -9.42 22.48
C ARG A 30 -9.62 -8.60 22.81
N THR A 31 -8.77 -8.30 21.83
CA THR A 31 -7.47 -7.64 22.02
C THR A 31 -6.51 -8.41 22.93
N GLU A 32 -6.69 -9.73 23.04
CA GLU A 32 -5.88 -10.64 23.85
C GLU A 32 -4.98 -11.53 22.96
N TRP A 33 -3.88 -12.04 23.51
CA TRP A 33 -2.98 -12.95 22.80
C TRP A 33 -3.62 -14.32 22.57
N TYR A 34 -3.82 -14.69 21.31
CA TYR A 34 -4.40 -15.99 20.91
C TYR A 34 -3.33 -17.07 20.72
N CYS A 35 -2.21 -16.72 20.07
CA CYS A 35 -1.11 -17.65 19.83
C CYS A 35 0.23 -16.91 19.94
N PRO A 36 0.76 -16.74 21.17
CA PRO A 36 2.04 -16.10 21.36
C PRO A 36 3.21 -17.06 21.07
N PHE A 37 4.26 -16.55 20.45
CA PHE A 37 5.54 -17.21 20.29
C PHE A 37 6.67 -16.24 20.64
N ASP A 38 7.77 -16.80 21.16
CA ASP A 38 8.94 -15.99 21.51
C ASP A 38 9.56 -15.37 20.25
N ALA A 39 10.27 -14.26 20.46
CA ALA A 39 11.00 -13.61 19.39
C ALA A 39 11.88 -14.61 18.64
N MET A 40 11.78 -14.63 17.31
CA MET A 40 12.68 -15.39 16.43
C MET A 40 14.08 -14.74 16.38
N SER A 41 14.65 -14.47 17.56
CA SER A 41 15.96 -13.84 17.75
C SER A 41 17.08 -14.60 17.05
N THR A 42 16.98 -15.94 17.01
CA THR A 42 17.96 -16.81 16.39
C THR A 42 17.75 -17.00 14.88
N ALA A 43 16.53 -16.80 14.35
CA ALA A 43 16.26 -17.08 12.93
C ALA A 43 17.03 -16.12 12.01
N ALA A 44 17.13 -14.84 12.39
CA ALA A 44 17.94 -13.86 11.65
C ALA A 44 19.41 -14.31 11.57
N ASP A 45 19.97 -14.77 12.69
CA ASP A 45 21.35 -15.28 12.76
C ASP A 45 21.53 -16.58 11.97
N PHE A 46 20.62 -17.54 12.12
CA PHE A 46 20.63 -18.83 11.40
C PHE A 46 20.60 -18.66 9.88
N PHE A 47 19.91 -17.63 9.38
CA PHE A 47 19.76 -17.38 7.95
C PHE A 47 20.64 -16.22 7.43
N SER A 48 21.45 -15.57 8.28
CA SER A 48 22.20 -14.35 7.92
C SER A 48 21.32 -13.27 7.30
N LEU A 49 20.10 -13.11 7.81
CA LEU A 49 19.12 -12.14 7.34
C LEU A 49 19.11 -10.90 8.24
N PRO A 50 18.84 -9.70 7.69
CA PRO A 50 18.60 -8.53 8.53
C PRO A 50 17.42 -8.78 9.47
N TYR A 51 17.51 -8.31 10.71
CA TYR A 51 16.41 -8.41 11.67
C TYR A 51 15.15 -7.82 11.05
N THR A 52 14.10 -8.64 11.00
CA THR A 52 12.80 -8.17 10.54
C THR A 52 12.17 -7.30 11.61
N GLY A 53 11.27 -6.43 11.19
CA GLY A 53 10.47 -5.65 12.11
C GLY A 53 9.13 -5.33 11.50
N VAL A 54 8.28 -4.78 12.34
CA VAL A 54 6.92 -4.40 12.00
C VAL A 54 6.76 -2.90 12.25
N VAL A 55 5.97 -2.27 11.41
CA VAL A 55 5.50 -0.91 11.58
C VAL A 55 3.99 -0.94 11.41
N ASP A 56 3.27 -0.15 12.19
CA ASP A 56 1.82 -0.05 12.03
C ASP A 56 1.50 0.58 10.67
N ARG A 57 0.44 0.09 10.00
CA ARG A 57 0.09 0.53 8.66
C ARG A 57 -0.31 2.01 8.60
N PRO A 58 -1.12 2.55 9.52
CA PRO A 58 -1.42 3.98 9.57
C PRO A 58 -0.16 4.83 9.79
N ASP A 59 0.71 4.43 10.72
CA ASP A 59 1.99 5.13 10.95
C ASP A 59 2.85 5.16 9.67
N LEU A 60 3.00 4.02 8.99
CA LEU A 60 3.75 3.95 7.74
C LEU A 60 3.12 4.82 6.65
N GLN A 61 1.78 4.80 6.52
CA GLN A 61 1.08 5.64 5.55
C GLN A 61 1.28 7.12 5.86
N ASP A 62 1.13 7.55 7.10
CA ASP A 62 1.32 8.94 7.52
C ASP A 62 2.74 9.43 7.24
N ILE A 63 3.75 8.60 7.56
CA ILE A 63 5.16 8.92 7.28
C ILE A 63 5.38 9.11 5.78
N LEU A 64 4.90 8.19 4.94
CA LEU A 64 5.03 8.27 3.50
C LEU A 64 4.29 9.50 2.94
N LEU A 65 3.08 9.79 3.42
CA LEU A 65 2.29 10.94 3.00
C LEU A 65 2.96 12.26 3.36
N ASN A 66 3.51 12.37 4.56
CA ASN A 66 4.21 13.58 5.03
C ASN A 66 5.52 13.83 4.28
N SER A 67 6.13 12.79 3.70
CA SER A 67 7.34 12.93 2.87
C SER A 67 7.09 13.44 1.46
N LEU A 68 5.83 13.50 1.01
CA LEU A 68 5.49 13.98 -0.32
C LEU A 68 5.60 15.51 -0.41
N PRO A 69 6.07 16.05 -1.56
CA PRO A 69 5.99 17.49 -1.81
C PRO A 69 4.55 18.03 -1.69
N ALA A 70 4.44 19.28 -1.28
CA ALA A 70 3.15 19.94 -1.18
C ALA A 70 2.42 19.94 -2.54
N GLY A 71 1.15 19.58 -2.53
CA GLY A 71 0.31 19.50 -3.75
C GLY A 71 0.41 18.18 -4.51
N THR A 72 1.22 17.21 -4.08
CA THR A 72 1.30 15.90 -4.74
C THR A 72 0.04 15.04 -4.54
N LEU A 73 -0.58 15.07 -3.35
CA LEU A 73 -1.79 14.29 -3.06
C LEU A 73 -3.05 15.13 -3.23
N THR A 74 -4.03 14.58 -3.95
CA THR A 74 -5.41 15.09 -3.96
C THR A 74 -6.36 14.00 -3.49
N ASN A 75 -7.00 14.24 -2.34
CA ASN A 75 -7.97 13.30 -1.77
C ASN A 75 -9.34 13.38 -2.45
N SER A 76 -10.18 12.38 -2.18
CA SER A 76 -11.56 12.29 -2.70
C SER A 76 -11.64 12.23 -4.24
N LYS A 77 -10.58 11.78 -4.90
CA LYS A 77 -10.50 11.59 -6.35
C LYS A 77 -10.56 10.11 -6.71
N LYS A 78 -11.76 9.54 -6.64
CA LYS A 78 -11.97 8.16 -7.08
C LYS A 78 -11.98 8.10 -8.60
N VAL A 79 -11.13 7.24 -9.18
CA VAL A 79 -11.07 7.04 -10.62
C VAL A 79 -12.31 6.31 -11.10
N ALA A 80 -12.93 6.85 -12.15
CA ALA A 80 -14.06 6.25 -12.85
C ALA A 80 -13.61 5.53 -14.13
N SER A 81 -12.72 6.15 -14.90
CA SER A 81 -12.16 5.57 -16.13
C SER A 81 -10.88 6.28 -16.58
N TYR A 82 -10.18 5.69 -17.54
CA TYR A 82 -9.05 6.31 -18.24
C TYR A 82 -9.20 6.20 -19.78
N LYS A 83 -8.50 7.05 -20.52
CA LYS A 83 -8.40 6.97 -21.99
C LYS A 83 -6.96 7.22 -22.39
N ILE A 84 -6.36 6.29 -23.14
CA ILE A 84 -5.10 6.54 -23.85
C ILE A 84 -5.40 7.54 -24.96
N LEU A 85 -4.68 8.67 -24.95
CA LEU A 85 -4.84 9.73 -25.93
C LEU A 85 -4.09 9.37 -27.22
N ASP A 86 -4.63 9.87 -28.34
CA ASP A 86 -4.06 9.65 -29.66
C ASP A 86 -2.74 10.42 -29.81
N ASP A 87 -1.95 10.05 -30.83
CA ASP A 87 -0.70 10.74 -31.19
C ASP A 87 0.32 10.85 -30.03
N TYR A 88 0.38 9.83 -29.17
CA TYR A 88 1.31 9.76 -28.03
C TYR A 88 1.15 10.90 -27.01
N GLN A 89 -0.05 11.47 -26.90
CA GLN A 89 -0.34 12.56 -25.94
C GLN A 89 -0.59 12.08 -24.50
N GLY A 90 -0.27 10.81 -24.19
CA GLY A 90 -0.37 10.24 -22.85
C GLY A 90 -1.72 9.62 -22.53
N VAL A 91 -2.19 9.81 -21.30
CA VAL A 91 -3.46 9.31 -20.77
C VAL A 91 -4.27 10.45 -20.17
N ARG A 92 -5.59 10.37 -20.34
CA ARG A 92 -6.56 11.13 -19.56
C ARG A 92 -7.28 10.22 -18.56
N VAL A 93 -7.37 10.64 -17.31
CA VAL A 93 -8.11 9.97 -16.23
C VAL A 93 -9.33 10.81 -15.89
N LYS A 94 -10.50 10.16 -15.79
CA LYS A 94 -11.75 10.76 -15.35
C LYS A 94 -12.11 10.25 -13.96
N CYS A 95 -12.45 11.17 -13.06
CA CYS A 95 -12.88 10.88 -11.70
C CYS A 95 -14.42 10.82 -11.59
N GLU A 96 -14.93 10.19 -10.54
CA GLU A 96 -16.38 10.07 -10.28
C GLU A 96 -17.07 11.41 -10.05
N ASP A 97 -16.35 12.41 -9.54
CA ASP A 97 -16.85 13.77 -9.35
C ASP A 97 -16.86 14.60 -10.65
N GLY A 98 -16.46 13.99 -11.78
CA GLY A 98 -16.42 14.62 -13.09
C GLY A 98 -15.11 15.34 -13.42
N SER A 99 -14.15 15.44 -12.49
CA SER A 99 -12.86 16.04 -12.83
C SER A 99 -12.04 15.16 -13.77
N GLU A 100 -11.22 15.79 -14.61
CA GLU A 100 -10.32 15.13 -15.55
C GLU A 100 -8.87 15.56 -15.30
N HIS A 101 -7.94 14.61 -15.44
CA HIS A 101 -6.51 14.80 -15.25
C HIS A 101 -5.75 14.16 -16.40
N GLU A 102 -4.70 14.80 -16.89
CA GLU A 102 -3.85 14.28 -17.97
C GLU A 102 -2.42 14.06 -17.47
N GLY A 103 -1.75 13.07 -18.06
CA GLY A 103 -0.34 12.81 -17.81
C GLY A 103 0.24 11.79 -18.78
N ASP A 104 1.56 11.69 -18.84
CA ASP A 104 2.25 10.80 -19.78
C ASP A 104 2.04 9.31 -19.45
N VAL A 105 2.00 8.99 -18.15
CA VAL A 105 1.86 7.63 -17.63
C VAL A 105 0.81 7.60 -16.53
N TYR A 106 -0.02 6.56 -16.55
CA TYR A 106 -0.99 6.28 -15.49
C TYR A 106 -0.71 4.93 -14.83
N VAL A 107 -0.71 4.94 -13.49
CA VAL A 107 -0.48 3.76 -12.67
C VAL A 107 -1.73 3.48 -11.84
N GLY A 108 -2.38 2.35 -12.11
CA GLY A 108 -3.52 1.86 -11.33
C GLY A 108 -3.07 1.26 -10.01
N ALA A 109 -3.03 2.08 -8.95
CA ALA A 109 -2.71 1.67 -7.57
C ALA A 109 -3.97 1.65 -6.67
N ASP A 110 -5.13 1.32 -7.24
CA ASP A 110 -6.47 1.43 -6.65
C ASP A 110 -6.98 0.13 -5.99
N GLY A 111 -6.06 -0.75 -5.61
CA GLY A 111 -6.30 -1.90 -4.74
C GLY A 111 -7.05 -3.07 -5.39
N ILE A 112 -7.52 -4.01 -4.56
CA ILE A 112 -8.10 -5.29 -5.02
C ILE A 112 -9.36 -5.13 -5.88
N TRP A 113 -10.05 -4.00 -5.77
CA TRP A 113 -11.26 -3.68 -6.54
C TRP A 113 -11.01 -2.58 -7.58
N SER A 114 -9.84 -2.64 -8.20
CA SER A 114 -9.34 -1.66 -9.17
C SER A 114 -10.32 -1.39 -10.32
N ALA A 115 -10.73 -0.14 -10.47
CA ALA A 115 -11.46 0.34 -11.65
C ALA A 115 -10.56 0.30 -12.89
N THR A 116 -9.26 0.57 -12.71
CA THR A 116 -8.26 0.48 -13.77
C THR A 116 -8.21 -0.89 -14.39
N ARG A 117 -8.03 -1.93 -13.57
CA ARG A 117 -7.97 -3.34 -14.00
C ARG A 117 -9.27 -3.73 -14.69
N SER A 118 -10.41 -3.40 -14.09
CA SER A 118 -11.72 -3.70 -14.66
C SER A 118 -11.92 -3.13 -16.05
N GLN A 119 -11.54 -1.86 -16.25
CA GLN A 119 -11.64 -1.26 -17.57
C GLN A 119 -10.67 -1.92 -18.56
N MET A 120 -9.43 -2.18 -18.14
CA MET A 120 -8.39 -2.77 -18.98
C MET A 120 -8.79 -4.15 -19.53
N TRP A 121 -9.42 -4.99 -18.69
CA TRP A 121 -9.79 -6.36 -19.04
C TRP A 121 -11.27 -6.53 -19.40
N ASN A 122 -12.05 -5.45 -19.36
CA ASN A 122 -13.50 -5.48 -19.51
C ASN A 122 -14.17 -6.52 -18.59
N GLU A 123 -13.82 -6.46 -17.31
CA GLU A 123 -14.27 -7.40 -16.27
C GLU A 123 -14.94 -6.68 -15.09
N ALA A 124 -15.66 -7.44 -14.25
CA ALA A 124 -16.24 -6.90 -13.04
C ALA A 124 -15.15 -6.41 -12.06
N ALA A 125 -15.40 -5.33 -11.32
CA ALA A 125 -14.46 -4.85 -10.29
C ALA A 125 -14.40 -5.76 -9.06
N LYS A 126 -15.50 -6.46 -8.78
CA LYS A 126 -15.65 -7.33 -7.61
C LYS A 126 -16.42 -8.59 -7.97
N GLY A 127 -16.17 -9.64 -7.19
CA GLY A 127 -16.96 -10.87 -7.24
C GLY A 127 -16.52 -11.83 -8.33
N ARG A 128 -17.42 -12.76 -8.66
CA ARG A 128 -17.13 -13.83 -9.62
C ARG A 128 -16.82 -13.23 -11.00
N GLY A 129 -15.66 -13.59 -11.56
CA GLY A 129 -15.21 -13.10 -12.86
C GLY A 129 -14.46 -11.77 -12.82
N SER A 130 -14.09 -11.26 -11.63
CA SER A 130 -13.26 -10.05 -11.48
C SER A 130 -11.74 -10.29 -11.53
N GLY A 131 -11.30 -11.52 -11.79
CA GLY A 131 -9.88 -11.90 -11.75
C GLY A 131 -9.23 -11.84 -10.36
N CYS A 132 -9.94 -11.37 -9.32
CA CYS A 132 -9.42 -11.18 -7.96
C CYS A 132 -10.41 -11.69 -6.91
N THR A 133 -9.88 -12.38 -5.90
CA THR A 133 -10.68 -12.92 -4.79
C THR A 133 -10.19 -12.33 -3.48
N TYR A 134 -11.12 -11.84 -2.65
CA TYR A 134 -10.82 -11.44 -1.28
C TYR A 134 -10.95 -12.66 -0.36
N SER A 135 -9.92 -12.94 0.44
CA SER A 135 -9.87 -14.11 1.32
C SER A 135 -10.37 -13.86 2.75
N GLY A 136 -10.85 -12.63 3.03
CA GLY A 136 -11.35 -12.25 4.35
C GLY A 136 -12.84 -12.48 4.53
#